data_AF-A0A418NX19-F1
#
_entry.id   AF-A0A418NX19-F1
#
_cell.length_a   1.000
_cell.length_b   1.000
_cell.length_c   1.000
_cell.angle_alpha   90.00
_cell.angle_beta   90.00
_cell.angle_gamma   90.00
#
_symmetry.space_group_name_H-M   'P 1'
#
loop_
_entity.id
_entity.type
_entity.pdbx_description
1 polymer ?
#
loop_
_entity_poly.entity_id
_entity_poly.type
_entity_poly.pdbx_seq_one_letter_code
_entity_poly.pdbx_strand_id
1 'polypeptide(L)'
;MGRGTTFWRYRRPFTLDGFSCRVTVRARSDGLASELRVGDEIVARDATPIGGTEAVRNHLLSHALPDGSQFEVEAGYISAVNVGIRVLRDGAVVHESHPGRTIAYPEKYREQALAMKGETFGSAVRDAWNHSMAEQTSNGYDPEAWKRNKVPLAVDIALGLLFFAVAKLTDLTTAALVGAGAGIVLLIAQRMTKVDLLGGLAMFGIVMMLVSAGLAFMFQSDEAVKYRTTAIGLLTAALFFGDGVTGGQRLANRLKRYLPYGDIDVARLGIGMGLMGAVMAGANLVVALYTSTDFWLFYSTFADFVLTVGLVLVVFRFARGEMLRDVAPRYRAPMQPE
;
A
#
# COMPACT_ATOMS: atom_id res chain seq x y z
N MET A 1 -27.96 13.10 -1.04
CA MET A 1 -26.57 13.30 -0.60
C MET A 1 -26.08 12.06 0.12
N GLY A 2 -25.07 11.37 -0.42
CA GLY A 2 -24.51 10.16 0.21
C GLY A 2 -23.92 10.43 1.60
N ARG A 3 -24.06 9.47 2.51
CA ARG A 3 -23.53 9.52 3.88
C ARG A 3 -22.06 9.07 3.94
N GLY A 4 -21.21 9.55 3.03
CA GLY A 4 -19.80 9.18 3.03
C GLY A 4 -19.06 9.69 4.28
N THR A 5 -18.19 8.84 4.84
CA THR A 5 -17.34 9.19 5.98
C THR A 5 -16.31 10.23 5.55
N THR A 6 -16.20 11.33 6.28
CA THR A 6 -15.23 12.38 5.98
C THR A 6 -13.85 11.99 6.52
N PHE A 7 -12.84 11.94 5.65
CA PHE A 7 -11.45 11.69 6.03
C PHE A 7 -10.70 13.00 6.31
N TRP A 8 -11.01 14.05 5.55
CA TRP A 8 -10.33 15.34 5.68
C TRP A 8 -11.24 16.52 5.35
N ARG A 9 -10.91 17.70 5.91
CA ARG A 9 -11.65 18.95 5.66
C ARG A 9 -10.69 20.07 5.33
N TYR A 10 -10.88 20.68 4.17
CA TYR A 10 -10.19 21.89 3.75
C TYR A 10 -11.12 23.08 4.00
N ARG A 11 -10.63 24.07 4.75
CA ARG A 11 -11.35 25.32 5.00
C ARG A 11 -10.64 26.44 4.27
N ARG A 12 -11.40 27.23 3.51
CA ARG A 12 -10.93 28.38 2.74
C ARG A 12 -11.77 29.60 3.11
N PRO A 13 -11.37 30.33 4.17
CA PRO A 13 -12.00 31.59 4.51
C PRO A 13 -11.61 32.67 3.50
N PHE A 14 -12.54 33.57 3.20
CA PHE A 14 -12.30 34.78 2.43
C PHE A 14 -13.29 35.86 2.84
N THR A 15 -13.01 37.11 2.49
CA THR A 15 -13.91 38.23 2.76
C THR A 15 -14.37 38.81 1.44
N LEU A 16 -15.66 39.09 1.32
CA LEU A 16 -16.26 39.74 0.16
C LEU A 16 -17.19 40.85 0.67
N ASP A 17 -16.90 42.11 0.32
CA ASP A 17 -17.68 43.29 0.74
C ASP A 17 -18.01 43.37 2.25
N GLY A 18 -17.04 42.99 3.09
CA GLY A 18 -17.20 42.96 4.54
C GLY A 18 -17.93 41.71 5.09
N PHE A 19 -18.47 40.86 4.24
CA PHE A 19 -19.03 39.56 4.64
C PHE A 19 -17.91 38.53 4.83
N SER A 20 -17.93 37.83 5.96
CA SER A 20 -17.05 36.69 6.21
C SER A 20 -17.61 35.45 5.50
N CYS A 21 -16.92 35.01 4.47
CA CYS A 21 -17.26 33.85 3.68
C CYS A 21 -16.31 32.67 3.96
N ARG A 22 -16.79 31.45 3.80
CA ARG A 22 -15.96 30.26 3.95
C ARG A 22 -16.44 29.13 3.07
N VAL A 23 -15.54 28.62 2.23
CA VAL A 23 -15.75 27.31 1.58
C VAL A 23 -15.16 26.22 2.45
N THR A 24 -15.95 25.18 2.72
CA THR A 24 -15.49 23.94 3.33
C THR A 24 -15.61 22.80 2.34
N VAL A 25 -14.48 22.25 1.91
CA VAL A 25 -14.42 21.06 1.05
C VAL A 25 -14.11 19.86 1.93
N ARG A 26 -14.92 18.82 1.87
CA ARG A 26 -14.75 17.56 2.60
C ARG A 26 -14.34 16.47 1.63
N ALA A 27 -13.22 15.83 1.91
CA ALA A 27 -12.84 14.57 1.29
C ALA A 27 -13.57 13.45 2.00
N ARG A 28 -14.43 12.72 1.28
CA ARG A 28 -15.31 11.69 1.82
C ARG A 28 -15.08 10.35 1.12
N SER A 29 -15.56 9.29 1.75
CA SER A 29 -15.54 7.94 1.17
C SER A 29 -16.36 7.78 -0.10
N ASP A 30 -17.21 8.74 -0.46
CA ASP A 30 -18.06 8.75 -1.65
C ASP A 30 -17.69 9.89 -2.63
N GLY A 31 -16.58 10.58 -2.42
CA GLY A 31 -16.10 11.67 -3.28
C GLY A 31 -15.84 12.99 -2.53
N LEU A 32 -15.96 14.12 -3.21
CA LEU A 32 -15.82 15.44 -2.60
C LEU A 32 -17.20 16.06 -2.32
N ALA A 33 -17.31 16.79 -1.21
CA ALA A 33 -18.47 17.64 -0.94
C ALA A 33 -18.02 19.01 -0.45
N SER A 34 -18.51 20.06 -1.10
CA SER A 34 -18.19 21.46 -0.82
C SER A 34 -19.42 22.18 -0.32
N GLU A 35 -19.22 23.07 0.65
CA GLU A 35 -20.25 23.95 1.20
C GLU A 35 -19.72 25.37 1.25
N LEU A 36 -20.51 26.34 0.78
CA LEU A 36 -20.24 27.76 0.95
C LEU A 36 -21.05 28.29 2.13
N ARG A 37 -20.37 28.94 3.06
CA ARG A 37 -20.97 29.72 4.13
C ARG A 37 -20.74 31.20 3.93
N VAL A 38 -21.77 32.00 4.22
CA VAL A 38 -21.73 33.46 4.33
C VAL A 38 -22.25 33.80 5.72
N GLY A 39 -21.40 34.38 6.57
CA GLY A 39 -21.68 34.44 8.01
C GLY A 39 -21.83 33.04 8.61
N ASP A 40 -22.95 32.78 9.28
CA ASP A 40 -23.26 31.48 9.88
C ASP A 40 -24.12 30.56 9.00
N GLU A 41 -24.65 31.08 7.88
CA GLU A 41 -25.57 30.37 7.01
C GLU A 41 -24.84 29.60 5.91
N ILE A 42 -25.30 28.37 5.61
CA ILE A 42 -24.83 27.59 4.46
C ILE A 42 -25.71 27.95 3.26
N VAL A 43 -25.15 28.68 2.31
CA VAL A 43 -25.90 29.26 1.18
C VAL A 43 -25.82 28.43 -0.09
N ALA A 44 -24.78 27.60 -0.25
CA ALA A 44 -24.62 26.72 -1.41
C ALA A 44 -23.89 25.42 -1.04
N ARG A 45 -24.18 24.36 -1.81
CA ARG A 45 -23.59 23.02 -1.64
C ARG A 45 -23.37 22.40 -3.01
N ASP A 46 -22.26 21.68 -3.16
CA ASP A 46 -21.97 20.91 -4.37
C ASP A 46 -21.17 19.66 -4.01
N ALA A 47 -21.30 18.59 -4.79
CA ALA A 47 -20.60 17.34 -4.57
C ALA A 47 -20.25 16.65 -5.88
N THR A 48 -19.09 16.00 -5.90
CA THR A 48 -18.65 15.12 -6.98
C THR A 48 -18.46 13.70 -6.43
N PRO A 49 -18.81 12.67 -7.22
CA PRO A 49 -18.56 11.28 -6.84
C PRO A 49 -17.05 10.97 -6.87
N ILE A 50 -16.67 9.81 -6.33
CA ILE A 50 -15.28 9.36 -6.37
C ILE A 50 -14.78 8.97 -7.77
N GLY A 51 -15.69 8.56 -8.65
CA GLY A 51 -15.40 8.11 -10.01
C GLY A 51 -16.50 8.46 -11.00
N GLY A 52 -16.19 8.33 -12.29
CA GLY A 52 -17.07 8.70 -13.41
C GLY A 52 -16.82 10.11 -13.94
N THR A 53 -17.60 10.50 -14.95
CA THR A 53 -17.45 11.79 -15.66
C THR A 53 -17.59 13.00 -14.75
N GLU A 54 -18.47 12.90 -13.75
CA GLU A 54 -18.70 13.97 -12.77
C GLU A 54 -17.60 14.06 -11.68
N ALA A 55 -16.71 13.08 -11.55
CA ALA A 55 -15.69 13.08 -10.50
C ALA A 55 -14.56 14.09 -10.74
N VAL A 56 -14.39 14.52 -12.00
CA VAL A 56 -13.23 15.33 -12.44
C VAL A 56 -13.56 16.80 -12.64
N ARG A 57 -14.82 17.21 -12.47
CA ARG A 57 -15.21 18.62 -12.55
C ARG A 57 -14.87 19.37 -11.26
N ASN A 58 -14.68 20.67 -11.39
CA ASN A 58 -14.65 21.56 -10.24
C ASN A 58 -16.06 21.74 -9.67
N HIS A 59 -16.13 22.05 -8.39
CA HIS A 59 -17.37 22.40 -7.72
C HIS A 59 -17.68 23.87 -7.99
N LEU A 60 -18.94 24.17 -8.23
CA LEU A 60 -19.41 25.53 -8.48
C LEU A 60 -20.44 25.89 -7.40
N LEU A 61 -20.15 26.95 -6.65
CA LEU A 61 -20.98 27.44 -5.55
C LEU A 61 -21.30 28.91 -5.81
N SER A 62 -22.55 29.28 -5.96
CA SER A 62 -22.96 30.66 -6.23
C SER A 62 -23.91 31.20 -5.17
N HIS A 63 -23.88 32.51 -4.95
CA HIS A 63 -24.82 33.19 -4.07
C HIS A 63 -24.99 34.67 -4.43
N ALA A 64 -26.17 35.22 -4.11
CA ALA A 64 -26.47 36.63 -4.22
C ALA A 64 -26.15 37.35 -2.89
N LEU A 65 -25.41 38.44 -2.94
CA LEU A 65 -25.26 39.33 -1.79
C LEU A 65 -26.53 40.15 -1.54
N PRO A 66 -26.71 40.76 -0.35
CA PRO A 66 -27.89 41.56 -0.05
C PRO A 66 -28.15 42.75 -0.99
N ASP A 67 -27.10 43.23 -1.68
CA ASP A 67 -27.18 44.28 -2.70
C ASP A 67 -27.65 43.76 -4.08
N GLY A 68 -27.94 42.45 -4.19
CA GLY A 68 -28.38 41.78 -5.40
C GLY A 68 -27.25 41.33 -6.33
N SER A 69 -25.99 41.68 -6.03
CA SER A 69 -24.84 41.24 -6.82
C SER A 69 -24.56 39.75 -6.62
N GLN A 70 -24.13 39.07 -7.68
CA GLN A 70 -23.84 37.64 -7.66
C GLN A 70 -22.34 37.39 -7.58
N PHE A 71 -21.94 36.36 -6.84
CA PHE A 71 -20.58 35.84 -6.90
C PHE A 71 -20.60 34.33 -7.03
N GLU A 72 -19.56 33.82 -7.68
CA GLU A 72 -19.34 32.40 -7.91
C GLU A 72 -18.03 31.97 -7.26
N VAL A 73 -18.02 30.77 -6.71
CA VAL A 73 -16.83 30.14 -6.15
C VAL A 73 -16.61 28.81 -6.84
N GLU A 74 -15.49 28.75 -7.55
CA GLU A 74 -14.96 27.52 -8.09
C GLU A 74 -14.07 26.86 -7.05
N ALA A 75 -14.35 25.61 -6.69
CA ALA A 75 -13.58 24.84 -5.72
C ALA A 75 -13.15 23.49 -6.29
N GLY A 76 -11.87 23.17 -6.19
CA GLY A 76 -11.34 21.94 -6.79
C GLY A 76 -9.89 21.69 -6.44
N TYR A 77 -9.30 20.67 -7.05
CA TYR A 77 -7.91 20.29 -6.78
C TYR A 77 -6.92 21.34 -7.31
N ILE A 78 -5.86 21.57 -6.54
CA ILE A 78 -4.63 22.25 -7.01
C ILE A 78 -3.44 21.28 -7.02
N SER A 79 -3.60 20.12 -6.38
CA SER A 79 -2.67 18.99 -6.34
C SER A 79 -3.43 17.74 -5.90
N ALA A 80 -2.78 16.57 -5.90
CA ALA A 80 -3.38 15.31 -5.44
C ALA A 80 -3.87 15.32 -3.98
N VAL A 81 -3.36 16.24 -3.15
CA VAL A 81 -3.62 16.27 -1.69
C VAL A 81 -4.15 17.62 -1.20
N ASN A 82 -4.45 18.55 -2.10
CA ASN A 82 -4.88 19.88 -1.70
C ASN A 82 -5.88 20.48 -2.69
N VAL A 83 -6.81 21.25 -2.15
CA VAL A 83 -7.87 21.94 -2.88
C VAL A 83 -7.76 23.45 -2.71
N GLY A 84 -8.04 24.16 -3.79
CA GLY A 84 -8.12 25.61 -3.85
C GLY A 84 -9.55 26.08 -4.12
N ILE A 85 -9.76 27.36 -3.86
CA ILE A 85 -10.90 28.13 -4.35
C ILE A 85 -10.44 29.33 -5.17
N ARG A 86 -11.29 29.70 -6.13
CA ARG A 86 -11.27 30.94 -6.89
C ARG A 86 -12.66 31.57 -6.82
N VAL A 87 -12.73 32.83 -6.43
CA VAL A 87 -13.98 33.58 -6.28
C VAL A 87 -14.06 34.59 -7.41
N LEU A 88 -15.15 34.55 -8.16
CA LEU A 88 -15.45 35.45 -9.25
C LEU A 88 -16.67 36.30 -8.90
N ARG A 89 -16.62 37.59 -9.26
CA ARG A 89 -17.76 38.51 -9.24
C ARG A 89 -17.82 39.18 -10.60
N ASP A 90 -18.97 39.09 -11.28
CA ASP A 90 -19.15 39.63 -12.63
C ASP A 90 -18.04 39.21 -13.62
N GLY A 91 -17.56 37.97 -13.48
CA GLY A 91 -16.47 37.40 -14.27
C GLY A 91 -15.05 37.84 -13.89
N ALA A 92 -14.89 38.80 -12.97
CA ALA A 92 -13.60 39.22 -12.44
C ALA A 92 -13.20 38.41 -11.21
N VAL A 93 -11.94 37.99 -11.14
CA VAL A 93 -11.41 37.27 -9.97
C VAL A 93 -11.20 38.25 -8.82
N VAL A 94 -11.91 38.04 -7.72
CA VAL A 94 -11.83 38.89 -6.52
C VAL A 94 -11.05 38.23 -5.38
N HIS A 95 -10.94 36.89 -5.39
CA HIS A 95 -10.14 36.16 -4.42
C HIS A 95 -9.61 34.84 -4.97
N GLU A 96 -8.36 34.54 -4.68
CA GLU A 96 -7.76 33.23 -4.92
C GLU A 96 -7.08 32.74 -3.64
N SER A 97 -7.40 31.52 -3.25
CA SER A 97 -6.68 30.89 -2.14
C SER A 97 -5.22 30.55 -2.48
N HIS A 98 -4.92 30.35 -3.76
CA HIS A 98 -3.60 30.00 -4.27
C HIS A 98 -3.35 30.75 -5.59
N PRO A 99 -2.87 32.00 -5.53
CA PRO A 99 -2.67 32.83 -6.72
C PRO A 99 -1.79 32.14 -7.78
N GLY A 100 -2.22 32.21 -9.04
CA GLY A 100 -1.47 31.65 -10.18
C GLY A 100 -1.49 30.12 -10.29
N ARG A 101 -2.28 29.41 -9.46
CA ARG A 101 -2.48 27.96 -9.59
C ARG A 101 -3.82 27.66 -10.27
N THR A 102 -3.79 26.84 -11.31
CA THR A 102 -5.00 26.33 -11.95
C THR A 102 -5.73 25.36 -11.03
N ILE A 103 -7.03 25.59 -10.82
CA ILE A 103 -7.91 24.65 -10.12
C ILE A 103 -8.41 23.64 -11.15
N ALA A 104 -7.93 22.39 -11.07
CA ALA A 104 -8.36 21.32 -11.96
C ALA A 104 -8.01 19.96 -11.35
N TYR A 105 -8.80 18.93 -11.70
CA TYR A 105 -8.45 17.56 -11.37
C TYR A 105 -7.09 17.19 -11.97
N PRO A 106 -6.14 16.58 -11.22
CA PRO A 106 -4.80 16.33 -11.74
C PRO A 106 -4.81 15.36 -12.93
N GLU A 107 -4.19 15.76 -14.05
CA GLU A 107 -4.24 15.01 -15.33
C GLU A 107 -3.82 13.55 -15.18
N LYS A 108 -2.75 13.31 -14.40
CA LYS A 108 -2.19 11.98 -14.14
C LYS A 108 -3.22 10.97 -13.61
N TYR A 109 -4.26 11.44 -12.93
CA TYR A 109 -5.29 10.58 -12.32
C TYR A 109 -6.65 10.70 -13.03
N ARG A 110 -6.77 11.57 -14.04
CA ARG A 110 -8.06 11.90 -14.67
C ARG A 110 -8.64 10.70 -15.41
N GLU A 111 -7.87 10.03 -16.26
CA GLU A 111 -8.34 8.85 -16.99
C GLU A 111 -8.79 7.72 -16.05
N GLN A 112 -8.03 7.49 -14.97
CA GLN A 112 -8.36 6.50 -13.96
C GLN A 112 -9.66 6.83 -13.22
N ALA A 113 -9.85 8.11 -12.84
CA ALA A 113 -11.07 8.57 -12.20
C ALA A 113 -12.29 8.46 -13.14
N LEU A 114 -12.12 8.78 -14.42
CA LEU A 114 -13.17 8.64 -15.45
C LEU A 114 -13.57 7.18 -15.68
N ALA A 115 -12.59 6.26 -15.66
CA ALA A 115 -12.81 4.83 -15.87
C ALA A 115 -13.41 4.11 -14.65
N MET A 116 -13.35 4.72 -13.46
CA MET A 116 -13.80 4.12 -12.21
C MET A 116 -15.34 4.11 -12.12
N LYS A 117 -15.94 2.91 -12.20
CA LYS A 117 -17.41 2.70 -12.16
C LYS A 117 -17.99 2.53 -10.76
N GLY A 118 -17.18 2.63 -9.70
CA GLY A 118 -17.60 2.38 -8.32
C GLY A 118 -18.13 3.62 -7.58
N GLU A 119 -19.27 3.49 -6.89
CA GLU A 119 -19.91 4.58 -6.13
C GLU A 119 -19.22 4.93 -4.79
N THR A 120 -18.20 4.17 -4.35
CA THR A 120 -17.55 4.35 -3.03
C THR A 120 -16.05 4.05 -3.07
N PHE A 121 -15.28 4.58 -2.10
CA PHE A 121 -13.86 4.29 -1.88
C PHE A 121 -13.57 2.80 -1.73
N GLY A 122 -14.48 2.04 -1.11
CA GLY A 122 -14.34 0.59 -0.99
C GLY A 122 -14.42 -0.12 -2.35
N SER A 123 -15.37 0.26 -3.22
CA SER A 123 -15.44 -0.29 -4.58
C SER A 123 -14.32 0.23 -5.47
N ALA A 124 -13.88 1.47 -5.29
CA ALA A 124 -12.72 2.05 -5.97
C ALA A 124 -11.41 1.29 -5.67
N VAL A 125 -11.15 0.97 -4.40
CA VAL A 125 -10.00 0.16 -3.98
C VAL A 125 -10.12 -1.26 -4.51
N ARG A 126 -11.33 -1.84 -4.50
CA ARG A 126 -11.59 -3.18 -5.02
C ARG A 126 -11.42 -3.25 -6.53
N ASP A 127 -11.86 -2.23 -7.27
CA ASP A 127 -11.73 -2.14 -8.72
C ASP A 127 -10.30 -1.82 -9.12
N ALA A 128 -9.56 -0.99 -8.37
CA ALA A 128 -8.12 -0.80 -8.58
C ALA A 128 -7.33 -2.08 -8.31
N TRP A 129 -7.70 -2.83 -7.26
CA TRP A 129 -7.16 -4.17 -6.99
C TRP A 129 -7.49 -5.13 -8.14
N ASN A 130 -8.74 -5.17 -8.59
CA ASN A 130 -9.20 -6.03 -9.68
C ASN A 130 -8.59 -5.62 -11.03
N HIS A 131 -8.38 -4.34 -11.31
CA HIS A 131 -7.69 -3.85 -12.50
C HIS A 131 -6.20 -4.17 -12.47
N SER A 132 -5.55 -4.03 -11.30
CA SER A 132 -4.17 -4.48 -11.14
C SER A 132 -4.05 -5.99 -11.37
N MET A 133 -5.04 -6.77 -10.90
CA MET A 133 -5.14 -8.21 -11.15
C MET A 133 -5.51 -8.52 -12.62
N ALA A 134 -6.34 -7.71 -13.27
CA ALA A 134 -6.79 -7.87 -14.66
C ALA A 134 -5.66 -7.56 -15.66
N GLU A 135 -4.93 -6.49 -15.41
CA GLU A 135 -3.71 -6.14 -16.16
C GLU A 135 -2.61 -7.19 -15.91
N GLN A 136 -2.52 -7.75 -14.70
CA GLN A 136 -1.67 -8.90 -14.39
C GLN A 136 -2.15 -10.20 -15.05
N THR A 137 -3.45 -10.39 -15.30
CA THR A 137 -3.96 -11.59 -16.00
C THR A 137 -3.52 -11.63 -17.46
N SER A 138 -3.29 -10.47 -18.09
CA SER A 138 -2.72 -10.39 -19.44
C SER A 138 -1.22 -10.74 -19.51
N ASN A 139 -0.54 -10.88 -18.36
CA ASN A 139 0.92 -10.89 -18.26
C ASN A 139 1.49 -12.12 -17.52
N GLY A 140 0.90 -13.30 -17.75
CA GLY A 140 1.44 -14.59 -17.27
C GLY A 140 0.99 -15.02 -15.87
N TYR A 141 -0.19 -14.57 -15.45
CA TYR A 141 -0.86 -15.00 -14.21
C TYR A 141 -1.32 -16.47 -14.30
N ASP A 142 -0.87 -17.33 -13.39
CA ASP A 142 -1.30 -18.74 -13.29
C ASP A 142 -2.35 -18.91 -12.17
N PRO A 143 -3.66 -18.97 -12.50
CA PRO A 143 -4.73 -19.16 -11.51
C PRO A 143 -4.69 -20.56 -10.84
N GLU A 144 -3.93 -21.52 -11.36
CA GLU A 144 -3.80 -22.85 -10.76
C GLU A 144 -2.84 -22.87 -9.56
N ALA A 145 -1.97 -21.85 -9.41
CA ALA A 145 -1.10 -21.70 -8.26
C ALA A 145 -1.87 -21.67 -6.93
N TRP A 146 -3.05 -21.05 -6.91
CA TRP A 146 -3.93 -21.01 -5.75
C TRP A 146 -4.46 -22.41 -5.37
N LYS A 147 -4.92 -23.18 -6.36
CA LYS A 147 -5.45 -24.53 -6.12
C LYS A 147 -4.38 -25.49 -5.61
N ARG A 148 -3.14 -25.33 -6.09
CA ARG A 148 -1.98 -26.13 -5.70
C ARG A 148 -1.49 -25.82 -4.28
N ASN A 149 -1.55 -24.56 -3.85
CA ASN A 149 -0.94 -24.09 -2.60
C ASN A 149 -1.94 -23.81 -1.46
N LYS A 150 -3.24 -24.07 -1.66
CA LYS A 150 -4.30 -23.79 -0.67
C LYS A 150 -4.07 -24.46 0.69
N VAL A 151 -3.52 -25.68 0.71
CA VAL A 151 -3.30 -26.45 1.94
C VAL A 151 -2.14 -25.87 2.75
N PRO A 152 -0.92 -25.68 2.17
CA PRO A 152 0.15 -24.97 2.86
C PRO A 152 -0.25 -23.58 3.37
N LEU A 153 -0.98 -22.80 2.55
CA LEU A 153 -1.43 -21.47 2.93
C LEU A 153 -2.38 -21.50 4.14
N ALA A 154 -3.31 -22.46 4.18
CA ALA A 154 -4.21 -22.63 5.31
C ALA A 154 -3.47 -23.02 6.60
N VAL A 155 -2.44 -23.86 6.48
CA VAL A 155 -1.57 -24.25 7.61
C VAL A 155 -0.82 -23.03 8.16
N ASP A 156 -0.25 -22.20 7.30
CA ASP A 156 0.46 -20.98 7.71
C ASP A 156 -0.48 -19.97 8.41
N ILE A 157 -1.68 -19.78 7.88
CA ILE A 157 -2.71 -18.93 8.50
C ILE A 157 -3.09 -19.47 9.89
N ALA A 158 -3.30 -20.78 10.01
CA ALA A 158 -3.65 -21.42 11.28
C ALA A 158 -2.52 -21.26 12.32
N LEU A 159 -1.25 -21.40 11.89
CA LEU A 159 -0.09 -21.21 12.75
C LEU A 159 0.03 -19.75 13.21
N GLY A 160 -0.21 -18.78 12.33
CA GLY A 160 -0.25 -17.36 12.67
C GLY A 160 -1.37 -17.01 13.67
N LEU A 161 -2.57 -17.57 13.47
CA LEU A 161 -3.69 -17.40 14.40
C LEU A 161 -3.41 -18.03 15.77
N LEU A 162 -2.79 -19.21 15.79
CA LEU A 162 -2.37 -19.86 17.03
C LEU A 162 -1.36 -18.99 17.78
N PHE A 163 -0.34 -18.48 17.10
CA PHE A 163 0.65 -17.58 17.69
C PHE A 163 -0.02 -16.33 18.29
N PHE A 164 -0.92 -15.68 17.54
CA PHE A 164 -1.65 -14.51 18.02
C PHE A 164 -2.51 -14.82 19.25
N ALA A 165 -3.24 -15.94 19.25
CA ALA A 165 -4.08 -16.34 20.37
C ALA A 165 -3.24 -16.56 21.64
N VAL A 166 -2.10 -17.26 21.52
CA VAL A 166 -1.20 -17.51 22.66
C VAL A 166 -0.56 -16.22 23.14
N ALA A 167 -0.05 -15.37 22.24
CA ALA A 167 0.55 -14.08 22.61
C ALA A 167 -0.43 -13.13 23.28
N LYS A 168 -1.73 -13.22 22.95
CA LYS A 168 -2.78 -12.42 23.59
C LYS A 168 -3.15 -12.92 24.99
N LEU A 169 -3.05 -14.23 25.22
CA LEU A 169 -3.45 -14.87 26.48
C LEU A 169 -2.28 -15.04 27.46
N THR A 170 -1.04 -14.91 26.98
CA THR A 170 0.20 -15.18 27.73
C THR A 170 1.28 -14.13 27.36
N ASP A 171 2.55 -14.47 27.50
CA ASP A 171 3.69 -13.66 27.07
C ASP A 171 4.24 -14.10 25.70
N LEU A 172 5.06 -13.23 25.10
CA LEU A 172 5.63 -13.43 23.76
C LEU A 172 6.60 -14.63 23.68
N THR A 173 7.26 -14.98 24.80
CA THR A 173 8.18 -16.12 24.87
C THR A 173 7.40 -17.43 24.82
N THR A 174 6.30 -17.51 25.59
CA THR A 174 5.39 -18.65 25.55
C THR A 174 4.77 -18.84 24.16
N ALA A 175 4.34 -17.76 23.51
CA ALA A 175 3.86 -17.81 22.12
C ALA A 175 4.90 -18.32 21.13
N ALA A 176 6.15 -17.88 21.26
CA ALA A 176 7.26 -18.34 20.42
C ALA A 176 7.56 -19.83 20.62
N LEU A 177 7.56 -20.32 21.88
CA LEU A 177 7.79 -21.73 22.20
C LEU A 177 6.66 -22.63 21.71
N VAL A 178 5.40 -22.23 21.89
CA VAL A 178 4.23 -22.98 21.39
C VAL A 178 4.27 -23.06 19.86
N GLY A 179 4.55 -21.94 19.20
CA GLY A 179 4.65 -21.92 17.75
C GLY A 179 5.82 -22.77 17.22
N ALA A 180 6.98 -22.75 17.90
CA ALA A 180 8.11 -23.63 17.62
C ALA A 180 7.72 -25.12 17.75
N GLY A 181 7.01 -25.48 18.82
CA GLY A 181 6.48 -26.83 19.03
C GLY A 181 5.50 -27.25 17.94
N ALA A 182 4.57 -26.37 17.56
CA ALA A 182 3.65 -26.61 16.45
C ALA A 182 4.37 -26.82 15.11
N GLY A 183 5.44 -26.05 14.85
CA GLY A 183 6.32 -26.24 13.70
C GLY A 183 6.99 -27.63 13.67
N ILE A 184 7.47 -28.12 14.82
CA ILE A 184 8.05 -29.47 14.94
C ILE A 184 6.99 -30.55 14.69
N VAL A 185 5.78 -30.39 15.25
CA VAL A 185 4.66 -31.31 15.01
C VAL A 185 4.30 -31.36 13.52
N LEU A 186 4.29 -30.21 12.85
CA LEU A 186 4.06 -30.14 11.41
C LEU A 186 5.17 -30.82 10.59
N LEU A 187 6.44 -30.72 10.99
CA LEU A 187 7.54 -31.44 10.34
C LEU A 187 7.37 -32.96 10.44
N ILE A 188 6.93 -33.45 11.62
CA ILE A 188 6.64 -34.87 11.83
C ILE A 188 5.43 -35.29 10.99
N ALA A 189 4.34 -34.51 11.03
CA ALA A 189 3.13 -34.77 10.27
C ALA A 189 3.36 -34.76 8.75
N GLN A 190 4.20 -33.85 8.25
CA GLN A 190 4.62 -33.81 6.85
C GLN A 190 5.33 -35.10 6.42
N ARG A 191 6.13 -35.70 7.30
CA ARG A 191 6.83 -36.96 7.01
C ARG A 191 5.87 -38.16 6.97
N MET A 192 4.72 -38.06 7.64
CA MET A 192 3.72 -39.12 7.72
C MET A 192 2.60 -38.98 6.67
N THR A 193 2.44 -37.81 6.07
CA THR A 193 1.37 -37.52 5.11
C THR A 193 1.92 -37.43 3.69
N LYS A 194 1.15 -37.94 2.72
CA LYS A 194 1.47 -37.84 1.28
C LYS A 194 1.09 -36.48 0.68
N VAL A 195 0.40 -35.65 1.46
CA VAL A 195 -0.03 -34.30 1.07
C VAL A 195 1.05 -33.31 1.47
N ASP A 196 1.38 -32.36 0.59
CA ASP A 196 2.32 -31.30 0.90
C ASP A 196 1.65 -30.27 1.83
N LEU A 197 1.99 -30.32 3.12
CA LEU A 197 1.51 -29.43 4.17
C LEU A 197 2.42 -28.20 4.33
N LEU A 198 3.69 -28.30 3.92
CA LEU A 198 4.73 -27.30 4.18
C LEU A 198 5.27 -26.62 2.91
N GLY A 199 4.90 -27.12 1.74
CA GLY A 199 5.19 -26.58 0.42
C GLY A 199 6.59 -26.00 0.24
N GLY A 200 7.64 -26.64 0.75
CA GLY A 200 9.04 -26.23 0.56
C GLY A 200 9.52 -24.89 1.17
N LEU A 201 8.70 -23.83 1.19
CA LEU A 201 8.96 -22.51 1.78
C LEU A 201 8.54 -22.45 3.26
N ALA A 202 7.46 -23.14 3.66
CA ALA A 202 7.06 -23.16 5.08
C ALA A 202 8.11 -23.87 5.95
N MET A 203 8.84 -24.84 5.40
CA MET A 203 9.99 -25.44 6.09
C MET A 203 11.10 -24.43 6.39
N PHE A 204 11.34 -23.48 5.47
CA PHE A 204 12.25 -22.37 5.74
C PHE A 204 11.70 -21.51 6.89
N GLY A 205 10.41 -21.17 6.86
CA GLY A 205 9.74 -20.46 7.96
C GLY A 205 9.87 -21.16 9.31
N ILE A 206 9.65 -22.47 9.37
CA ILE A 206 9.79 -23.27 10.61
C ILE A 206 11.23 -23.25 11.11
N VAL A 207 12.22 -23.43 10.24
CA VAL A 207 13.64 -23.37 10.64
C VAL A 207 13.96 -21.98 11.19
N MET A 208 13.56 -20.91 10.51
CA MET A 208 13.78 -19.54 10.99
C MET A 208 13.05 -19.25 12.30
N MET A 209 11.87 -19.85 12.49
CA MET A 209 11.11 -19.75 13.73
C MET A 209 11.82 -20.46 14.89
N LEU A 210 12.39 -21.65 14.66
CA LEU A 210 13.18 -22.38 15.65
C LEU A 210 14.46 -21.62 16.02
N VAL A 211 15.13 -21.04 15.03
CA VAL A 211 16.29 -20.15 15.26
C VAL A 211 15.87 -18.94 16.10
N SER A 212 14.72 -18.33 15.78
CA SER A 212 14.15 -17.21 16.55
C SER A 212 13.84 -17.60 18.00
N ALA A 213 13.18 -18.74 18.19
CA ALA A 213 12.84 -19.27 19.52
C ALA A 213 14.08 -19.61 20.34
N GLY A 214 15.12 -20.19 19.71
CA GLY A 214 16.41 -20.43 20.38
C GLY A 214 17.09 -19.14 20.82
N LEU A 215 17.09 -18.11 19.98
CA LEU A 215 17.59 -16.78 20.34
C LEU A 215 16.72 -16.12 21.43
N ALA A 216 15.41 -16.40 21.47
CA ALA A 216 14.48 -15.97 22.51
C ALA A 216 14.77 -16.60 23.86
N PHE A 217 15.05 -17.88 23.87
CA PHE A 217 15.42 -18.60 25.08
C PHE A 217 16.77 -18.12 25.63
N MET A 218 17.77 -17.90 24.77
CA MET A 218 19.12 -17.49 25.20
C MET A 218 19.21 -16.02 25.65
N PHE A 219 18.37 -15.13 25.12
CA PHE A 219 18.45 -13.69 25.40
C PHE A 219 17.07 -13.11 25.75
N GLN A 220 16.80 -12.94 27.04
CA GLN A 220 15.47 -12.55 27.55
C GLN A 220 15.26 -11.02 27.70
N SER A 221 16.25 -10.19 27.38
CA SER A 221 16.15 -8.73 27.55
C SER A 221 15.40 -8.04 26.40
N ASP A 222 14.69 -6.95 26.70
CA ASP A 222 13.93 -6.17 25.72
C ASP A 222 14.82 -5.58 24.60
N GLU A 223 16.07 -5.26 24.91
CA GLU A 223 17.05 -4.80 23.93
C GLU A 223 17.47 -5.92 22.97
N ALA A 224 17.55 -7.16 23.46
CA ALA A 224 17.86 -8.32 22.64
C ALA A 224 16.76 -8.64 21.62
N VAL A 225 15.51 -8.24 21.89
CA VAL A 225 14.40 -8.40 20.93
C VAL A 225 14.66 -7.58 19.67
N LYS A 226 15.15 -6.33 19.81
CA LYS A 226 15.43 -5.44 18.68
C LYS A 226 16.55 -5.95 17.79
N TYR A 227 17.64 -6.45 18.38
CA TYR A 227 18.77 -6.99 17.63
C TYR A 227 18.49 -8.39 17.06
N ARG A 228 17.62 -9.18 17.70
CA ARG A 228 17.20 -10.49 17.19
C ARG A 228 16.50 -10.38 15.85
N THR A 229 15.56 -9.45 15.71
CA THR A 229 14.82 -9.26 14.44
C THR A 229 15.77 -8.83 13.32
N THR A 230 16.73 -7.94 13.61
CA THR A 230 17.81 -7.58 12.66
C THR A 230 18.68 -8.79 12.30
N ALA A 231 19.13 -9.59 13.28
CA ALA A 231 20.01 -10.73 13.02
C ALA A 231 19.33 -11.79 12.15
N ILE A 232 18.07 -12.11 12.44
CA ILE A 232 17.25 -13.04 11.65
C ILE A 232 17.00 -12.49 10.24
N GLY A 233 16.73 -11.18 10.14
CA GLY A 233 16.56 -10.49 8.86
C GLY A 233 17.81 -10.55 8.00
N LEU A 234 18.99 -10.28 8.57
CA LEU A 234 20.28 -10.36 7.87
C LEU A 234 20.64 -11.80 7.47
N LEU A 235 20.38 -12.78 8.34
CA LEU A 235 20.59 -14.19 8.01
C LEU A 235 19.72 -14.61 6.83
N THR A 236 18.43 -14.26 6.86
CA THR A 236 17.48 -14.52 5.76
C THR A 236 17.93 -13.83 4.47
N ALA A 237 18.34 -12.57 4.57
CA ALA A 237 18.86 -11.79 3.46
C ALA A 237 20.07 -12.46 2.81
N ALA A 238 21.04 -12.89 3.62
CA ALA A 238 22.24 -13.57 3.14
C ALA A 238 21.92 -14.90 2.44
N LEU A 239 20.98 -15.68 2.97
CA LEU A 239 20.56 -16.96 2.38
C LEU A 239 19.86 -16.76 1.03
N PHE A 240 18.94 -15.79 0.92
CA PHE A 240 18.27 -15.48 -0.35
C PHE A 240 19.21 -14.85 -1.37
N PHE A 241 20.07 -13.92 -0.94
CA PHE A 241 21.05 -13.29 -1.81
C PHE A 241 22.04 -14.32 -2.35
N GLY A 242 22.58 -15.17 -1.46
CA GLY A 242 23.48 -16.26 -1.83
C GLY A 242 22.82 -17.24 -2.80
N ASP A 243 21.58 -17.65 -2.52
CA ASP A 243 20.80 -18.50 -3.46
C ASP A 243 20.65 -17.80 -4.82
N GLY A 244 20.24 -16.53 -4.85
CA GLY A 244 20.08 -15.74 -6.06
C GLY A 244 21.36 -15.60 -6.89
N VAL A 245 22.49 -15.28 -6.26
CA VAL A 245 23.81 -15.19 -6.91
C VAL A 245 24.24 -16.55 -7.48
N THR A 246 23.86 -17.66 -6.83
CA THR A 246 24.09 -19.02 -7.35
C THR A 246 23.02 -19.51 -8.35
N GLY A 247 22.15 -18.62 -8.84
CA GLY A 247 21.15 -18.93 -9.87
C GLY A 247 19.74 -19.24 -9.34
N GLY A 248 19.50 -19.13 -8.03
CA GLY A 248 18.17 -19.18 -7.40
C GLY A 248 17.56 -20.57 -7.28
N GLN A 249 18.33 -21.65 -7.42
CA GLN A 249 17.78 -23.00 -7.58
C GLN A 249 17.10 -23.57 -6.31
N ARG A 250 17.31 -22.97 -5.13
CA ARG A 250 16.80 -23.49 -3.84
C ARG A 250 15.63 -22.68 -3.29
N LEU A 251 15.90 -21.60 -2.57
CA LEU A 251 14.92 -20.83 -1.81
C LEU A 251 14.05 -19.97 -2.72
N ALA A 252 14.67 -19.26 -3.66
CA ALA A 252 13.96 -18.43 -4.62
C ALA A 252 13.09 -19.28 -5.56
N ASN A 253 13.55 -20.45 -5.99
CA ASN A 253 12.74 -21.38 -6.80
C ASN A 253 11.52 -21.90 -6.04
N ARG A 254 11.67 -22.16 -4.73
CA ARG A 254 10.54 -22.56 -3.87
C ARG A 254 9.56 -21.42 -3.67
N LEU A 255 10.05 -20.20 -3.43
CA LEU A 255 9.22 -19.01 -3.33
C LEU A 255 8.42 -18.76 -4.62
N LYS A 256 9.05 -18.90 -5.80
CA LYS A 256 8.39 -18.74 -7.10
C LYS A 256 7.15 -19.63 -7.25
N ARG A 257 7.12 -20.84 -6.66
CA ARG A 257 5.96 -21.75 -6.75
C ARG A 257 4.67 -21.21 -6.13
N TYR A 258 4.81 -20.24 -5.24
CA TYR A 258 3.72 -19.53 -4.57
C TYR A 258 3.32 -18.24 -5.26
N LEU A 259 4.20 -17.71 -6.11
CA LEU A 259 3.92 -16.48 -6.81
C LEU A 259 3.02 -16.77 -8.00
N PRO A 260 2.00 -15.93 -8.24
CA PRO A 260 1.07 -16.14 -9.35
C PRO A 260 1.69 -15.81 -10.72
N TYR A 261 2.96 -15.39 -10.78
CA TYR A 261 3.63 -14.92 -11.99
C TYR A 261 4.55 -15.99 -12.60
N GLY A 262 4.27 -16.39 -13.85
CA GLY A 262 5.09 -17.36 -14.58
C GLY A 262 6.43 -16.82 -15.08
N ASP A 263 6.52 -15.51 -15.33
CA ASP A 263 7.62 -14.81 -16.00
C ASP A 263 8.76 -14.36 -15.07
N ILE A 264 8.77 -14.83 -13.82
CA ILE A 264 9.79 -14.49 -12.84
C ILE A 264 11.12 -15.21 -13.11
N ASP A 265 12.19 -14.43 -13.24
CA ASP A 265 13.57 -14.92 -13.17
C ASP A 265 13.92 -15.25 -11.70
N VAL A 266 14.28 -16.51 -11.46
CA VAL A 266 14.48 -17.05 -10.11
C VAL A 266 15.76 -16.52 -9.46
N ALA A 267 16.82 -16.29 -10.23
CA ALA A 267 18.07 -15.74 -9.72
C ALA A 267 17.86 -14.28 -9.28
N ARG A 268 17.16 -13.50 -10.11
CA ARG A 268 16.81 -12.11 -9.79
C ARG A 268 15.84 -12.02 -8.61
N LEU A 269 14.89 -12.95 -8.51
CA LEU A 269 14.02 -13.05 -7.35
C LEU A 269 14.84 -13.26 -6.07
N GLY A 270 15.80 -14.19 -6.08
CA GLY A 270 16.67 -14.44 -4.92
C GLY A 270 17.50 -13.21 -4.51
N ILE A 271 18.13 -12.54 -5.49
CA ILE A 271 18.90 -11.31 -5.26
C ILE A 271 17.99 -10.21 -4.71
N GLY A 272 16.83 -10.00 -5.33
CA GLY A 272 15.88 -8.97 -4.90
C GLY A 272 15.36 -9.20 -3.48
N MET A 273 14.98 -10.44 -3.15
CA MET A 273 14.56 -10.82 -1.80
C MET A 273 15.69 -10.66 -0.78
N GLY A 274 16.93 -10.99 -1.15
CA GLY A 274 18.11 -10.79 -0.32
C GLY A 274 18.39 -9.33 -0.02
N LEU A 275 18.39 -8.48 -1.05
CA LEU A 275 18.59 -7.03 -0.91
C LEU A 275 17.46 -6.39 -0.10
N MET A 276 16.22 -6.77 -0.36
CA MET A 276 15.07 -6.33 0.43
C MET A 276 15.25 -6.69 1.90
N GLY A 277 15.60 -7.95 2.21
CA GLY A 277 15.85 -8.38 3.59
C GLY A 277 16.96 -7.58 4.27
N ALA A 278 18.03 -7.25 3.54
CA ALA A 278 19.12 -6.42 4.06
C ALA A 278 18.67 -4.98 4.35
N VAL A 279 17.87 -4.38 3.46
CA VAL A 279 17.28 -3.04 3.65
C VAL A 279 16.36 -3.03 4.86
N MET A 280 15.47 -4.02 4.99
CA MET A 280 14.55 -4.14 6.12
C MET A 280 15.29 -4.31 7.45
N ALA A 281 16.30 -5.19 7.48
CA ALA A 281 17.09 -5.41 8.69
C ALA A 281 17.93 -4.18 9.06
N GLY A 282 18.46 -3.46 8.07
CA GLY A 282 19.17 -2.20 8.26
C GLY A 282 18.26 -1.09 8.76
N ALA A 283 17.07 -0.94 8.20
CA ALA A 283 16.07 0.02 8.66
C ALA A 283 15.66 -0.26 10.11
N ASN A 284 15.37 -1.53 10.45
CA ASN A 284 15.09 -1.92 11.83
C ASN A 284 16.26 -1.60 12.77
N LEU A 285 17.50 -1.86 12.36
CA LEU A 285 18.69 -1.57 13.16
C LEU A 285 18.87 -0.06 13.39
N VAL A 286 18.71 0.76 12.35
CA VAL A 286 18.80 2.22 12.46
C VAL A 286 17.74 2.75 13.41
N VAL A 287 16.48 2.30 13.27
CA VAL A 287 15.40 2.72 14.17
C VAL A 287 15.71 2.24 15.60
N ALA A 288 16.19 1.01 15.77
CA ALA A 288 16.52 0.47 17.09
C ALA A 288 17.64 1.25 17.80
N LEU A 289 18.66 1.72 17.07
CA LEU A 289 19.83 2.42 17.63
C LEU A 289 19.58 3.91 17.90
N TYR A 290 18.75 4.57 17.08
CA TYR A 290 18.63 6.03 17.10
C TYR A 290 17.29 6.56 17.61
N THR A 291 16.36 5.68 17.99
CA THR A 291 15.01 6.10 18.42
C THR A 291 14.57 5.44 19.72
N SER A 292 13.53 5.98 20.36
CA SER A 292 12.96 5.41 21.57
C SER A 292 12.25 4.08 21.30
N THR A 293 12.06 3.27 22.34
CA THR A 293 11.32 2.00 22.23
C THR A 293 9.89 2.18 21.73
N ASP A 294 9.21 3.26 22.12
CA ASP A 294 7.86 3.56 21.66
C ASP A 294 7.81 3.88 20.16
N PHE A 295 8.81 4.61 19.66
CA PHE A 295 8.92 4.88 18.23
C PHE A 295 9.27 3.63 17.45
N TRP A 296 10.16 2.79 17.98
CA TRP A 296 10.48 1.49 17.37
C TRP A 296 9.26 0.57 17.27
N LEU A 297 8.41 0.51 18.31
CA LEU A 297 7.16 -0.25 18.29
C LEU A 297 6.19 0.27 17.23
N PHE A 298 6.06 1.60 17.09
CA PHE A 298 5.26 2.20 16.03
C PHE A 298 5.81 1.82 14.64
N TYR A 299 7.13 1.93 14.45
CA TYR A 299 7.79 1.56 13.20
C TYR A 299 7.53 0.09 12.85
N SER A 300 7.81 -0.83 13.77
CA SER A 300 7.69 -2.28 13.51
C SER A 300 6.26 -2.72 13.24
N THR A 301 5.27 -1.98 13.75
CA THR A 301 3.86 -2.33 13.59
C THR A 301 3.26 -1.75 12.31
N PHE A 302 3.60 -0.51 11.97
CA PHE A 302 2.91 0.24 10.91
C PHE A 302 3.81 0.62 9.75
N ALA A 303 4.98 1.19 10.02
CA ALA A 303 5.88 1.67 8.96
C ALA A 303 6.56 0.51 8.22
N ASP A 304 6.94 -0.53 8.96
CA ASP A 304 7.60 -1.73 8.46
C ASP A 304 6.74 -2.46 7.41
N PHE A 305 5.44 -2.54 7.66
CA PHE A 305 4.47 -3.10 6.72
C PHE A 305 4.43 -2.32 5.40
N VAL A 306 4.30 -1.00 5.45
CA VAL A 306 4.23 -0.15 4.24
C VAL A 306 5.53 -0.24 3.45
N LEU A 307 6.68 -0.19 4.14
CA LEU A 307 8.00 -0.34 3.51
C LEU A 307 8.15 -1.71 2.84
N THR A 308 7.74 -2.78 3.54
CA THR A 308 7.74 -4.16 3.02
C THR A 308 6.93 -4.26 1.73
N VAL A 309 5.69 -3.77 1.73
CA VAL A 309 4.83 -3.80 0.54
C VAL A 309 5.48 -3.07 -0.62
N GLY A 310 6.00 -1.86 -0.39
CA GLY A 310 6.71 -1.09 -1.42
C GLY A 310 7.91 -1.83 -2.01
N LEU A 311 8.74 -2.43 -1.15
CA LEU A 311 9.93 -3.17 -1.58
C LEU A 311 9.58 -4.47 -2.32
N VAL A 312 8.54 -5.20 -1.91
CA VAL A 312 8.07 -6.41 -2.62
C VAL A 312 7.68 -6.07 -4.06
N LEU A 313 6.97 -4.96 -4.27
CA LEU A 313 6.60 -4.52 -5.63
C LEU A 313 7.84 -4.21 -6.48
N VAL A 314 8.86 -3.57 -5.88
CA VAL A 314 10.14 -3.31 -6.53
C VAL A 314 10.87 -4.62 -6.87
N VAL A 315 10.91 -5.57 -5.94
CA VAL A 315 11.53 -6.89 -6.15
C VAL A 315 10.84 -7.64 -7.29
N PHE A 316 9.51 -7.64 -7.35
CA PHE A 316 8.79 -8.29 -8.46
C PHE A 316 9.08 -7.63 -9.80
N ARG A 317 9.08 -6.31 -9.85
CA ARG A 317 9.42 -5.56 -11.07
C ARG A 317 10.86 -5.83 -11.54
N PHE A 318 11.81 -5.93 -10.60
CA PHE A 318 13.18 -6.33 -10.88
C PHE A 318 13.29 -7.79 -11.36
N ALA A 319 12.61 -8.71 -10.67
CA ALA A 319 12.64 -10.15 -10.97
C ALA A 319 12.00 -10.49 -12.32
N ARG A 320 11.03 -9.69 -12.78
CA ARG A 320 10.43 -9.78 -14.13
C ARG A 320 11.26 -9.05 -15.20
N GLY A 321 12.31 -8.33 -14.79
CA GLY A 321 13.20 -7.59 -15.68
C GLY A 321 12.62 -6.31 -16.28
N GLU A 322 11.47 -5.85 -15.80
CA GLU A 322 10.83 -4.60 -16.27
C GLU A 322 11.70 -3.38 -15.99
N MET A 323 12.34 -3.33 -14.82
CA MET A 323 13.27 -2.26 -14.45
C MET A 323 14.45 -2.10 -15.43
N LEU A 324 14.86 -3.18 -16.10
CA LEU A 324 15.97 -3.16 -17.07
C LEU A 324 15.49 -2.88 -18.50
N ARG A 325 14.23 -3.23 -18.82
CA ARG A 325 13.61 -2.94 -20.14
C ARG A 325 13.44 -1.44 -20.38
N ASP A 326 13.18 -0.68 -19.33
CA ASP A 326 13.02 0.78 -19.42
C ASP A 326 14.37 1.52 -19.58
N VAL A 327 15.48 0.86 -19.23
CA VAL A 327 16.84 1.43 -19.33
C VAL A 327 17.51 1.08 -20.67
N ALA A 328 17.12 -0.01 -21.32
CA ALA A 328 17.64 -0.43 -22.61
C ALA A 328 16.48 -0.77 -23.56
N PRO A 329 15.92 0.21 -24.30
CA PRO A 329 14.94 -0.09 -25.34
C PRO A 329 15.58 -1.02 -26.37
N ARG A 330 14.92 -2.15 -26.67
CA ARG A 330 15.34 -3.03 -27.77
C ARG A 330 15.42 -2.20 -29.04
N TYR A 331 16.53 -2.32 -29.75
CA TYR A 331 16.70 -1.79 -31.10
C TYR A 331 15.50 -2.23 -31.96
N ARG A 332 14.66 -1.27 -32.39
CA ARG A 332 13.67 -1.53 -33.44
C ARG A 332 14.47 -1.89 -34.69
N ALA A 333 14.27 -3.09 -35.22
CA ALA A 333 14.77 -3.40 -36.56
C ALA A 333 14.23 -2.33 -37.53
N PRO A 334 15.06 -1.77 -38.43
CA PRO A 334 14.59 -0.80 -39.40
C PRO A 334 13.48 -1.45 -40.24
N MET A 335 12.39 -0.72 -40.45
CA MET A 335 11.31 -1.15 -41.32
C MET A 335 11.90 -1.51 -42.68
N GLN A 336 11.56 -2.70 -43.17
CA GLN A 336 11.87 -3.05 -44.55
C GLN A 336 11.09 -2.10 -45.46
N PRO A 337 11.74 -1.44 -46.44
CA PRO A 337 11.05 -0.62 -47.41
C PRO A 337 10.13 -1.53 -48.26
N GLU A 338 8.94 -1.01 -48.55
CA GLU A 338 7.92 -1.62 -49.43
C GLU A 338 8.47 -2.00 -50.81
#